data_AF-A0A1V5BC85-F1
#
_entry.id   AF-A0A1V5BC85-F1
#
_cell.length_a   1.000
_cell.length_b   1.000
_cell.length_c   1.000
_cell.angle_alpha   90.00
_cell.angle_beta   90.00
_cell.angle_gamma   90.00
#
_symmetry.space_group_name_H-M   'P 1'
#
loop_
_entity.id
_entity.type
_entity.pdbx_description
1 polymer ?
#
loop_
_entity_poly.entity_id
_entity_poly.type
_entity_poly.pdbx_seq_one_letter_code
_entity_poly.pdbx_strand_id
1 'polypeptide(L)'
;MAKEISGGRVVGVDLLAIEPIDGVTTIKADITAQKTLELIVEALGGKADVVICDAAPNLSGNWTLDHARSIDLSRSALRVAESVLKPGGNFLVKVFQGDTFLDYLSEVKGRFRRAQSHSPAASRKESAEMYVVGQGFFVPPVKAGDVLELLIVGVGKSGDGFAEVEGFKIFVPGAALGDRVRVRIGPIRSGHAVGTIEGREAALD
;
A
#
# COMPACT_ATOMS: atom_id res chain seq x y z
N MET A 1 -13.43 0.11 -21.90
CA MET A 1 -12.14 0.77 -21.63
C MET A 1 -11.05 -0.16 -21.05
N ALA A 2 -11.14 -0.67 -19.81
CA ALA A 2 -10.04 -1.46 -19.21
C ALA A 2 -9.64 -2.70 -20.03
N LYS A 3 -10.63 -3.44 -20.54
CA LYS A 3 -10.42 -4.59 -21.44
C LYS A 3 -9.77 -4.17 -22.76
N GLU A 4 -10.33 -3.14 -23.41
CA GLU A 4 -9.87 -2.63 -24.71
C GLU A 4 -8.42 -2.14 -24.66
N ILE A 5 -8.00 -1.56 -23.52
CA ILE A 5 -6.63 -1.04 -23.35
C ILE A 5 -5.65 -2.14 -22.94
N SER A 6 -6.08 -3.13 -22.13
CA SER A 6 -5.16 -4.13 -21.59
C SER A 6 -5.00 -5.38 -22.47
N GLY A 7 -6.04 -5.77 -23.22
CA GLY A 7 -6.12 -7.11 -23.82
C GLY A 7 -6.13 -8.26 -22.81
N GLY A 8 -6.11 -7.95 -21.50
CA GLY A 8 -5.88 -8.90 -20.41
C GLY A 8 -7.15 -9.44 -19.79
N ARG A 9 -6.99 -10.15 -18.65
CA ARG A 9 -8.10 -10.58 -17.79
C ARG A 9 -8.56 -9.41 -16.92
N VAL A 10 -9.86 -9.19 -16.85
CA VAL A 10 -10.46 -8.11 -16.04
C VAL A 10 -11.47 -8.73 -15.09
N VAL A 11 -11.36 -8.39 -13.81
CA VAL A 11 -12.33 -8.73 -12.76
C VAL A 11 -12.92 -7.44 -12.22
N GLY A 12 -14.22 -7.26 -12.37
CA GLY A 12 -14.98 -6.13 -11.83
C GLY A 12 -15.71 -6.54 -10.56
N VAL A 13 -15.67 -5.69 -9.53
CA VAL A 13 -16.35 -5.94 -8.25
C VAL A 13 -17.16 -4.71 -7.89
N ASP A 14 -18.45 -4.90 -7.59
CA ASP A 14 -19.34 -3.83 -7.18
C ASP A 14 -20.39 -4.36 -6.18
N LEU A 15 -20.93 -3.48 -5.34
CA LEU A 15 -22.06 -3.81 -4.45
C LEU A 15 -23.34 -4.11 -5.24
N LEU A 16 -23.50 -3.44 -6.37
CA LEU A 16 -24.62 -3.61 -7.29
C LEU A 16 -24.26 -4.61 -8.39
N ALA A 17 -25.29 -5.15 -9.04
CA ALA A 17 -25.06 -6.02 -10.19
C ALA A 17 -24.50 -5.19 -11.35
N ILE A 18 -23.35 -5.58 -11.87
CA ILE A 18 -22.79 -5.02 -13.09
C ILE A 18 -23.41 -5.78 -14.26
N GLU A 19 -23.92 -5.07 -15.26
CA GLU A 19 -24.39 -5.70 -16.51
C GLU A 19 -23.26 -6.53 -17.13
N PRO A 20 -23.54 -7.71 -17.73
CA PRO A 20 -22.50 -8.53 -18.32
C PRO A 20 -21.69 -7.75 -19.36
N ILE A 21 -20.37 -7.70 -19.19
CA ILE A 21 -19.43 -7.11 -20.14
C ILE A 21 -18.58 -8.24 -20.72
N ASP A 22 -18.50 -8.31 -22.04
CA ASP A 22 -17.74 -9.36 -22.72
C ASP A 22 -16.26 -9.37 -22.27
N GLY A 23 -15.76 -10.57 -21.98
CA GLY A 23 -14.38 -10.77 -21.51
C GLY A 23 -14.07 -10.20 -20.11
N VAL A 24 -15.06 -9.79 -19.33
CA VAL A 24 -14.93 -9.32 -17.95
C VAL A 24 -15.67 -10.27 -17.00
N THR A 25 -14.98 -10.73 -15.95
CA THR A 25 -15.64 -11.44 -14.84
C THR A 25 -16.19 -10.41 -13.86
N THR A 26 -17.48 -10.44 -13.56
CA THR A 26 -18.11 -9.52 -12.62
C THR A 26 -18.50 -10.24 -11.33
N ILE A 27 -18.25 -9.61 -10.19
CA ILE A 27 -18.56 -10.13 -8.86
C ILE A 27 -19.43 -9.08 -8.15
N LYS A 28 -20.65 -9.45 -7.80
CA LYS A 28 -21.48 -8.62 -6.93
C LYS A 28 -21.13 -8.89 -5.48
N ALA A 29 -20.31 -8.04 -4.86
CA ALA A 29 -19.84 -8.21 -3.50
C ALA A 29 -19.34 -6.90 -2.88
N ASP A 30 -19.27 -6.88 -1.54
CA ASP A 30 -18.74 -5.78 -0.77
C ASP A 30 -17.23 -5.92 -0.57
N ILE A 31 -16.42 -5.01 -1.13
CA ILE A 31 -14.95 -5.07 -1.02
C ILE A 31 -14.43 -4.90 0.42
N THR A 32 -15.27 -4.45 1.36
CA THR A 32 -14.92 -4.38 2.78
C THR A 32 -14.96 -5.75 3.47
N ALA A 33 -15.67 -6.72 2.89
CA ALA A 33 -15.82 -8.07 3.43
C ALA A 33 -14.68 -9.01 3.03
N GLN A 34 -14.18 -9.81 3.98
CA GLN A 34 -13.08 -10.75 3.75
C GLN A 34 -13.39 -11.78 2.66
N LYS A 35 -14.62 -12.29 2.61
CA LYS A 35 -15.06 -13.27 1.60
C LYS A 35 -14.92 -12.74 0.17
N THR A 36 -15.06 -11.42 -0.03
CA THR A 36 -14.92 -10.81 -1.35
C THR A 36 -13.50 -10.94 -1.88
N LEU A 37 -12.49 -10.88 -1.01
CA LEU A 37 -11.10 -11.09 -1.41
C LEU A 37 -10.88 -12.50 -1.97
N GLU A 38 -11.47 -13.53 -1.34
CA GLU A 38 -11.37 -14.92 -1.78
C GLU A 38 -11.95 -15.08 -3.19
N LEU A 39 -13.13 -14.49 -3.44
CA LEU A 39 -13.78 -14.49 -4.75
C LEU A 39 -12.93 -13.79 -5.82
N ILE A 40 -12.28 -12.66 -5.47
CA ILE A 40 -11.40 -11.94 -6.39
C ILE A 40 -10.18 -12.79 -6.75
N VAL A 41 -9.54 -13.42 -5.76
CA VAL A 41 -8.36 -14.26 -5.98
C VAL A 41 -8.70 -15.45 -6.88
N GLU A 42 -9.83 -16.10 -6.63
CA GLU A 42 -10.33 -17.20 -7.46
C GLU A 42 -10.59 -16.74 -8.90
N ALA A 43 -11.31 -15.64 -9.09
CA ALA A 43 -11.64 -15.09 -10.41
C ALA A 43 -10.41 -14.63 -11.20
N LEU A 44 -9.40 -14.09 -10.52
CA LEU A 44 -8.13 -13.70 -11.15
C LEU A 44 -7.34 -14.93 -11.60
N GLY A 45 -7.34 -16.02 -10.83
CA GLY A 45 -6.53 -17.21 -11.08
C GLY A 45 -5.02 -16.93 -11.07
N GLY A 46 -4.58 -15.87 -10.37
CA GLY A 46 -3.21 -15.37 -10.39
C GLY A 46 -3.10 -13.99 -9.74
N LYS A 47 -1.99 -13.29 -10.00
CA LYS A 47 -1.75 -11.92 -9.52
C LYS A 47 -2.13 -10.89 -10.59
N ALA A 48 -2.58 -9.72 -10.14
CA ALA A 48 -2.94 -8.59 -10.99
C ALA A 48 -1.75 -7.65 -11.22
N ASP A 49 -1.73 -7.03 -12.40
CA ASP A 49 -0.79 -5.95 -12.75
C ASP A 49 -1.22 -4.62 -12.14
N VAL A 50 -2.53 -4.38 -12.09
CA VAL A 50 -3.12 -3.10 -11.69
C VAL A 50 -4.39 -3.36 -10.90
N VAL A 51 -4.59 -2.60 -9.82
CA VAL A 51 -5.87 -2.49 -9.09
C VAL A 51 -6.33 -1.04 -9.15
N ILE A 52 -7.58 -0.84 -9.58
CA ILE A 52 -8.23 0.46 -9.65
C ILE A 52 -9.50 0.39 -8.81
N CYS A 53 -9.69 1.36 -7.91
CA CYS A 53 -10.91 1.49 -7.11
C CYS A 53 -11.46 2.92 -7.23
N ASP A 54 -12.55 3.06 -7.97
CA ASP A 54 -13.30 4.32 -8.07
C ASP A 54 -14.58 4.30 -7.20
N ALA A 55 -14.60 3.46 -6.17
CA ALA A 55 -15.73 3.36 -5.26
C ALA A 55 -15.83 4.61 -4.37
N ALA A 56 -17.06 5.02 -4.06
CA ALA A 56 -17.36 6.07 -3.10
C ALA A 56 -18.39 5.56 -2.08
N PRO A 57 -18.33 6.00 -0.81
CA PRO A 57 -19.38 5.70 0.15
C PRO A 57 -20.68 6.43 -0.22
N ASN A 58 -21.81 5.92 0.28
CA ASN A 58 -23.06 6.68 0.28
C ASN A 58 -22.87 7.95 1.11
N LEU A 59 -23.05 9.11 0.46
CA LEU A 59 -22.91 10.42 1.07
C LEU A 59 -24.07 10.67 2.04
N SER A 60 -23.71 11.02 3.27
CA SER A 60 -24.65 11.42 4.32
C SER A 60 -24.92 12.93 4.30
N GLY A 61 -24.06 13.71 3.64
CA GLY A 61 -24.06 15.16 3.71
C GLY A 61 -23.27 15.71 4.90
N ASN A 62 -22.79 14.84 5.80
CA ASN A 62 -21.83 15.21 6.83
C ASN A 62 -20.41 14.90 6.32
N TRP A 63 -19.65 15.94 6.02
CA TRP A 63 -18.32 15.82 5.42
C TRP A 63 -17.34 14.96 6.24
N THR A 64 -17.32 15.13 7.57
CA THR A 64 -16.43 14.36 8.44
C THR A 64 -16.75 12.87 8.38
N LEU A 65 -18.04 12.51 8.42
CA LEU A 65 -18.49 11.12 8.32
C LEU A 65 -18.22 10.54 6.93
N ASP A 66 -18.48 11.31 5.87
CA ASP A 66 -18.28 10.88 4.49
C ASP A 66 -16.78 10.69 4.18
N HIS A 67 -15.91 11.54 4.71
CA HIS A 67 -14.46 11.37 4.67
C HIS A 67 -14.01 10.08 5.37
N ALA A 68 -14.46 9.85 6.61
CA ALA A 68 -14.09 8.65 7.37
C ALA A 68 -14.49 7.36 6.62
N ARG A 69 -15.71 7.32 6.09
CA ARG A 69 -16.19 6.20 5.27
C ARG A 69 -15.37 6.01 3.99
N SER A 70 -14.97 7.11 3.35
CA SER A 70 -14.12 7.07 2.16
C SER A 70 -12.74 6.47 2.47
N ILE A 71 -12.15 6.82 3.62
CA ILE A 71 -10.86 6.28 4.06
C ILE A 71 -10.97 4.78 4.37
N ASP A 72 -12.02 4.33 5.06
CA ASP A 72 -12.22 2.91 5.36
C ASP A 72 -12.42 2.06 4.09
N LEU A 73 -13.16 2.59 3.12
CA LEU A 73 -13.32 1.97 1.81
C LEU A 73 -11.98 1.92 1.04
N SER A 74 -11.20 3.00 1.09
CA SER A 74 -9.89 3.10 0.45
C SER A 74 -8.85 2.16 1.07
N ARG A 75 -8.89 1.96 2.40
CA ARG A 75 -8.10 0.94 3.10
C ARG A 75 -8.50 -0.47 2.70
N SER A 76 -9.80 -0.72 2.52
CA SER A 76 -10.29 -2.01 2.01
C SER A 76 -9.76 -2.28 0.59
N ALA A 77 -9.77 -1.28 -0.29
CA ALA A 77 -9.16 -1.38 -1.61
C ALA A 77 -7.65 -1.64 -1.56
N LEU A 78 -6.92 -0.98 -0.64
CA LEU A 78 -5.50 -1.23 -0.43
C LEU A 78 -5.23 -2.67 0.05
N ARG A 79 -6.04 -3.22 0.96
CA ARG A 79 -5.93 -4.63 1.40
C ARG A 79 -6.12 -5.61 0.25
N VAL A 80 -7.11 -5.34 -0.62
CA VAL A 80 -7.30 -6.13 -1.85
C VAL A 80 -6.05 -6.03 -2.72
N ALA A 81 -5.54 -4.82 -2.95
CA ALA A 81 -4.35 -4.59 -3.76
C ALA A 81 -3.11 -5.34 -3.22
N GLU A 82 -2.84 -5.27 -1.92
CA GLU A 82 -1.73 -6.00 -1.28
C GLU A 82 -1.81 -7.52 -1.50
N SER A 83 -3.04 -8.05 -1.51
CA SER A 83 -3.30 -9.48 -1.63
C SER A 83 -3.19 -9.97 -3.08
N VAL A 84 -3.57 -9.15 -4.06
CA VAL A 84 -3.68 -9.57 -5.45
C VAL A 84 -2.60 -9.01 -6.37
N LEU A 85 -1.95 -7.90 -6.03
CA LEU A 85 -0.92 -7.33 -6.90
C LEU A 85 0.34 -8.20 -6.96
N LYS A 86 0.92 -8.28 -8.15
CA LYS A 86 2.28 -8.80 -8.33
C LYS A 86 3.32 -7.78 -7.85
N PRO A 87 4.54 -8.21 -7.49
CA PRO A 87 5.66 -7.28 -7.31
C PRO A 87 5.82 -6.38 -8.55
N GLY A 88 5.92 -5.08 -8.33
CA GLY A 88 5.96 -4.06 -9.37
C GLY A 88 4.60 -3.58 -9.88
N GLY A 89 3.48 -4.15 -9.41
CA GLY A 89 2.13 -3.76 -9.80
C GLY A 89 1.73 -2.35 -9.34
N ASN A 90 0.64 -1.82 -9.89
CA ASN A 90 0.18 -0.46 -9.63
C ASN A 90 -1.21 -0.42 -8.98
N PHE A 91 -1.46 0.63 -8.21
CA PHE A 91 -2.69 0.86 -7.49
C PHE A 91 -3.19 2.28 -7.73
N LEU A 92 -4.49 2.43 -7.96
CA LEU A 92 -5.16 3.73 -8.04
C LEU A 92 -6.47 3.66 -7.26
N VAL A 93 -6.72 4.66 -6.42
CA VAL A 93 -7.93 4.72 -5.61
C VAL A 93 -8.44 6.14 -5.47
N LYS A 94 -9.76 6.30 -5.55
CA LYS A 94 -10.46 7.53 -5.20
C LYS A 94 -10.62 7.65 -3.68
N VAL A 95 -10.33 8.83 -3.15
CA VAL A 95 -10.42 9.15 -1.73
C VAL A 95 -10.97 10.56 -1.58
N PHE A 96 -11.85 10.79 -0.60
CA PHE A 96 -12.23 12.14 -0.22
C PHE A 96 -11.21 12.75 0.73
N GLN A 97 -10.78 13.97 0.43
CA GLN A 97 -9.84 14.72 1.26
C GLN A 97 -10.43 14.97 2.65
N GLY A 98 -9.55 15.05 3.65
CA GLY A 98 -9.93 15.34 5.03
C GLY A 98 -8.76 15.06 5.96
N ASP A 99 -9.01 15.12 7.26
CA ASP A 99 -7.95 15.15 8.27
C ASP A 99 -7.03 13.92 8.23
N THR A 100 -7.58 12.73 7.92
CA THR A 100 -6.82 11.46 7.89
C THR A 100 -6.30 11.08 6.51
N PHE A 101 -6.46 11.96 5.51
CA PHE A 101 -6.00 11.70 4.14
C PHE A 101 -4.49 11.51 4.05
N LEU A 102 -3.71 12.34 4.76
CA LEU A 102 -2.24 12.26 4.72
C LEU A 102 -1.70 10.99 5.40
N ASP A 103 -2.39 10.49 6.42
CA ASP A 103 -2.09 9.22 7.06
C ASP A 103 -2.31 8.07 6.08
N TYR A 104 -3.45 8.06 5.39
CA TYR A 104 -3.72 7.08 4.35
C TYR A 104 -2.71 7.13 3.20
N LEU A 105 -2.33 8.32 2.72
CA LEU A 105 -1.28 8.47 1.71
C LEU A 105 0.06 7.90 2.20
N SER A 106 0.37 8.05 3.50
CA SER A 106 1.57 7.49 4.11
C SER A 106 1.52 5.95 4.20
N GLU A 107 0.35 5.37 4.47
CA GLU A 107 0.13 3.92 4.39
C GLU A 107 0.46 3.39 2.99
N VAL A 108 -0.06 4.04 1.93
CA VAL A 108 0.23 3.66 0.54
C VAL A 108 1.73 3.83 0.22
N LYS A 109 2.38 4.91 0.67
CA LYS A 109 3.84 5.10 0.50
C LYS A 109 4.68 3.97 1.11
N GLY A 110 4.16 3.28 2.13
CA GLY A 110 4.82 2.12 2.74
C GLY A 110 4.75 0.84 1.92
N ARG A 111 3.93 0.78 0.85
CA ARG A 111 3.69 -0.44 0.03
C ARG A 111 4.12 -0.30 -1.42
N PHE A 112 4.41 0.91 -1.87
CA PHE A 112 4.73 1.20 -3.27
C PHE A 112 6.03 2.00 -3.37
N ARG A 113 6.81 1.75 -4.42
CA ARG A 113 8.05 2.48 -4.69
C ARG A 113 7.84 3.98 -4.82
N ARG A 114 6.70 4.39 -5.40
CA ARG A 114 6.26 5.78 -5.46
C ARG A 114 4.78 5.83 -5.14
N ALA A 115 4.36 6.77 -4.30
CA ALA A 115 2.95 7.08 -4.11
C ALA A 115 2.71 8.59 -4.05
N GLN A 116 1.70 9.04 -4.79
CA GLN A 116 1.36 10.45 -4.98
C GLN A 116 -0.16 10.62 -4.99
N SER A 117 -0.63 11.81 -4.64
CA SER A 117 -2.02 12.19 -4.80
C SER A 117 -2.20 13.15 -5.96
N HIS A 118 -3.35 13.07 -6.63
CA HIS A 118 -3.72 13.94 -7.74
C HIS A 118 -5.16 14.44 -7.55
N SER A 119 -5.36 15.75 -7.68
CA SER A 119 -6.69 16.37 -7.73
C SER A 119 -7.10 16.56 -9.19
N PRO A 120 -8.30 16.12 -9.62
CA PRO A 120 -8.78 16.40 -10.98
C PRO A 120 -8.93 17.91 -11.21
N ALA A 121 -8.54 18.39 -12.39
CA ALA A 121 -8.65 19.82 -12.75
C ALA A 121 -10.09 20.38 -12.70
N ALA A 122 -11.10 19.52 -12.65
CA ALA A 122 -12.52 19.86 -12.64
C ALA A 122 -13.21 19.65 -11.27
N SER A 123 -12.45 19.53 -10.17
CA SER A 123 -13.06 19.40 -8.84
C SER A 123 -13.88 20.65 -8.52
N ARG A 124 -15.21 20.54 -8.55
CA ARG A 124 -16.12 21.58 -8.06
C ARG A 124 -15.78 21.82 -6.58
N LYS A 125 -15.96 23.05 -6.09
CA LYS A 125 -15.70 23.45 -4.68
C LYS A 125 -16.38 22.56 -3.62
N GLU A 126 -17.32 21.71 -4.03
CA GLU A 126 -18.15 20.84 -3.18
C GLU A 126 -17.69 19.37 -3.16
N SER A 127 -16.70 18.98 -3.98
CA SER A 127 -16.16 17.62 -3.96
C SER A 127 -14.64 17.66 -3.90
N ALA A 128 -14.09 17.48 -2.69
CA ALA A 128 -12.65 17.34 -2.48
C ALA A 128 -12.21 15.89 -2.80
N GLU A 129 -12.51 15.44 -4.02
CA GLU A 129 -12.10 14.15 -4.55
C GLU A 129 -10.62 14.16 -4.91
N MET A 130 -9.88 13.19 -4.39
CA MET A 130 -8.46 12.98 -4.65
C MET A 130 -8.23 11.56 -5.14
N TYR A 131 -7.29 11.39 -6.07
CA TYR A 131 -6.81 10.08 -6.48
C TYR A 131 -5.46 9.82 -5.85
N VAL A 132 -5.31 8.70 -5.16
CA VAL A 132 -4.01 8.23 -4.69
C VAL A 132 -3.50 7.17 -5.67
N VAL A 133 -2.29 7.39 -6.19
CA VAL A 133 -1.64 6.51 -7.16
C VAL A 133 -0.40 5.91 -6.51
N GLY A 134 -0.39 4.59 -6.33
CA GLY A 134 0.75 3.80 -5.90
C GLY A 134 1.38 3.07 -7.08
N GLN A 135 2.69 3.19 -7.26
CA GLN A 135 3.43 2.58 -8.37
C GLN A 135 4.57 1.71 -7.87
N GLY A 136 4.66 0.51 -8.44
CA GLY A 136 5.68 -0.46 -8.08
C GLY A 136 5.43 -1.07 -6.70
N PHE A 137 4.38 -1.88 -6.58
CA PHE A 137 4.07 -2.63 -5.36
C PHE A 137 5.27 -3.47 -4.92
N PHE A 138 5.58 -3.45 -3.63
CA PHE A 138 6.61 -4.33 -3.07
C PHE A 138 6.14 -4.85 -1.70
N VAL A 139 6.59 -6.05 -1.36
CA VAL A 139 6.39 -6.61 -0.03
C VAL A 139 7.68 -6.36 0.74
N PRO A 140 7.67 -5.52 1.79
CA PRO A 140 8.84 -5.38 2.64
C PRO A 140 9.14 -6.75 3.29
N PRO A 141 10.41 -7.17 3.36
CA PRO A 141 10.79 -8.43 4.00
C PRO A 141 10.77 -8.34 5.54
N VAL A 142 10.36 -7.20 6.09
CA VAL A 142 10.25 -6.93 7.53
C VAL A 142 8.94 -6.22 7.82
N LYS A 143 8.46 -6.29 9.06
CA LYS A 143 7.28 -5.57 9.54
C LYS A 143 7.68 -4.54 10.60
N ALA A 144 6.96 -3.42 10.64
CA ALA A 144 7.12 -2.46 11.73
C ALA A 144 6.81 -3.14 13.06
N GLY A 145 7.69 -2.95 14.05
CA GLY A 145 7.62 -3.61 15.35
C GLY A 145 8.44 -4.89 15.45
N ASP A 146 8.86 -5.51 14.34
CA ASP A 146 9.74 -6.67 14.35
C ASP A 146 11.03 -6.34 15.11
N VAL A 147 11.59 -7.33 15.80
CA VAL A 147 12.90 -7.20 16.45
C VAL A 147 13.83 -8.21 15.83
N LEU A 148 14.87 -7.73 15.15
CA LEU A 148 15.82 -8.52 14.37
C LEU A 148 17.24 -8.33 14.89
N GLU A 149 18.03 -9.39 14.86
CA GLU A 149 19.48 -9.27 15.00
C GLU A 149 20.08 -9.01 13.62
N LEU A 150 20.77 -7.88 13.50
CA LEU A 150 21.25 -7.37 12.22
C LEU A 150 22.75 -7.12 12.31
N LEU A 151 23.47 -7.55 11.27
CA LEU A 151 24.83 -7.12 11.01
C LEU A 151 24.78 -5.82 10.19
N ILE A 152 25.45 -4.78 10.66
CA ILE A 152 25.60 -3.54 9.92
C ILE A 152 26.65 -3.75 8.83
N VAL A 153 26.23 -3.63 7.57
CA VAL A 153 27.03 -3.92 6.37
C VAL A 153 27.54 -2.67 5.67
N GLY A 154 27.11 -1.48 6.11
CA GLY A 154 27.55 -0.22 5.53
C GLY A 154 27.09 0.98 6.34
N VAL A 155 27.50 2.16 5.88
CA VAL A 155 27.11 3.45 6.44
C VAL A 155 26.53 4.32 5.33
N GLY A 156 25.36 4.90 5.56
CA GLY A 156 24.69 5.81 4.64
C GLY A 156 25.33 7.20 4.61
N LYS A 157 24.90 8.04 3.66
CA LYS A 157 25.43 9.40 3.51
C LYS A 157 25.19 10.30 4.74
N SER A 158 24.17 10.01 5.54
CA SER A 158 23.86 10.70 6.80
C SER A 158 24.77 10.29 7.97
N GLY A 159 25.59 9.25 7.81
CA GLY A 159 26.36 8.64 8.90
C GLY A 159 25.64 7.49 9.61
N ASP A 160 24.39 7.18 9.24
CA ASP A 160 23.66 6.06 9.84
C ASP A 160 24.19 4.71 9.30
N GLY A 161 24.50 3.76 10.18
CA GLY A 161 24.73 2.38 9.79
C GLY A 161 23.50 1.80 9.10
N PHE A 162 23.67 0.85 8.18
CA PHE A 162 22.55 0.10 7.64
C PHE A 162 22.86 -1.39 7.52
N ALA A 163 21.81 -2.19 7.72
CA ALA A 163 21.75 -3.61 7.40
C ALA A 163 20.93 -3.82 6.13
N GLU A 164 21.06 -5.00 5.54
CA GLU A 164 20.29 -5.40 4.37
C GLU A 164 19.60 -6.74 4.63
N VAL A 165 18.30 -6.79 4.39
CA VAL A 165 17.46 -7.99 4.48
C VAL A 165 16.81 -8.18 3.12
N GLU A 166 17.19 -9.23 2.37
CA GLU A 166 16.64 -9.50 1.03
C GLU A 166 16.68 -8.28 0.07
N GLY A 167 17.78 -7.51 0.08
CA GLY A 167 17.91 -6.29 -0.73
C GLY A 167 17.21 -5.05 -0.14
N PHE A 168 16.50 -5.18 0.98
CA PHE A 168 15.81 -4.10 1.67
C PHE A 168 16.69 -3.50 2.76
N LYS A 169 16.92 -2.18 2.69
CA LYS A 169 17.81 -1.49 3.62
C LYS A 169 17.11 -1.13 4.92
N ILE A 170 17.77 -1.40 6.03
CA ILE A 170 17.34 -0.99 7.36
C ILE A 170 18.39 -0.05 7.91
N PHE A 171 18.08 1.23 7.97
CA PHE A 171 18.97 2.24 8.56
C PHE A 171 18.85 2.20 10.08
N VAL A 172 19.99 2.17 10.75
CA VAL A 172 20.12 2.02 12.20
C VAL A 172 21.01 3.15 12.70
N PRO A 173 20.43 4.32 13.06
CA PRO A 173 21.19 5.44 13.58
C PRO A 173 22.05 5.06 14.78
N GLY A 174 23.30 5.51 14.79
CA GLY A 174 24.28 5.23 15.85
C GLY A 174 24.95 3.85 15.79
N ALA A 175 24.64 3.01 14.79
CA ALA A 175 25.36 1.77 14.55
C ALA A 175 26.52 1.98 13.55
N ALA A 176 27.64 1.30 13.77
CA ALA A 176 28.84 1.36 12.93
C ALA A 176 28.99 0.10 12.06
N LEU A 177 29.76 0.20 10.97
CA LEU A 177 30.08 -0.95 10.12
C LEU A 177 30.68 -2.09 10.95
N GLY A 178 30.11 -3.29 10.80
CA GLY A 178 30.53 -4.49 11.54
C GLY A 178 29.78 -4.72 12.86
N ASP A 179 29.01 -3.74 13.36
CA ASP A 179 28.19 -3.91 14.56
C ASP A 179 27.17 -5.05 14.36
N ARG A 180 27.02 -5.91 15.37
CA ARG A 180 25.88 -6.81 15.52
C ARG A 180 24.91 -6.22 16.53
N VAL A 181 23.73 -5.84 16.07
CA VAL A 181 22.75 -5.11 16.87
C VAL A 181 21.40 -5.80 16.83
N ARG A 182 20.74 -5.82 17.99
CA ARG A 182 19.33 -6.15 18.09
C ARG A 182 18.53 -4.88 17.82
N VAL A 183 17.71 -4.88 16.79
CA VAL A 183 17.05 -3.68 16.24
C VAL A 183 15.54 -3.88 16.20
N ARG A 184 14.80 -2.95 16.79
CA ARG A 184 13.35 -2.84 16.57
C ARG A 184 13.09 -2.06 15.29
N ILE A 185 12.36 -2.65 14.36
CA ILE A 185 11.96 -2.03 13.09
C ILE A 185 10.90 -0.96 13.36
N GLY A 186 11.19 0.28 12.93
CA GLY A 186 10.27 1.40 12.98
C GLY A 186 9.39 1.49 11.72
N PRO A 187 8.94 2.70 11.34
CA PRO A 187 8.14 2.89 10.13
C PRO A 187 8.86 2.44 8.85
N ILE A 188 8.14 1.67 8.04
CA ILE A 188 8.60 1.22 6.72
C ILE A 188 8.27 2.30 5.68
N ARG A 189 9.27 2.65 4.88
CA ARG A 189 9.17 3.60 3.76
C ARG A 189 9.47 2.88 2.45
N SER A 190 9.25 3.58 1.34
CA SER A 190 9.64 3.10 0.02
C SER A 190 11.13 2.71 0.00
N GLY A 191 11.38 1.40 -0.14
CA GLY A 191 12.70 0.81 -0.30
C GLY A 191 13.59 0.75 0.95
N HIS A 192 13.14 1.22 2.12
CA HIS A 192 13.91 1.12 3.36
C HIS A 192 13.04 1.22 4.62
N ALA A 193 13.56 0.74 5.75
CA ALA A 193 13.05 1.03 7.07
C ALA A 193 14.11 1.77 7.90
N VAL A 194 13.65 2.40 8.99
CA VAL A 194 14.55 2.90 10.04
C VAL A 194 14.27 2.09 11.29
N GLY A 195 15.31 1.58 11.93
CA GLY A 195 15.22 0.81 13.16
C GLY A 195 15.93 1.49 14.33
N THR A 196 15.57 1.09 15.54
CA THR A 196 16.20 1.57 16.78
C THR A 196 16.93 0.42 17.46
N ILE A 197 18.15 0.67 17.92
CA ILE A 197 18.97 -0.32 18.63
C ILE A 197 18.33 -0.58 20.00
N GLU A 198 18.00 -1.84 20.30
CA GLU A 198 17.57 -2.31 21.61
C GLU A 198 18.67 -3.08 22.37
N GLY A 199 19.72 -3.50 21.67
CA GLY A 199 20.87 -4.17 22.27
C GLY A 199 22.04 -4.28 21.30
N ARG A 200 23.25 -4.42 21.84
CA ARG A 200 24.48 -4.70 21.10
C ARG A 200 25.04 -6.03 21.58
N GLU A 201 25.44 -6.89 20.65
CA GLU A 201 26.25 -8.05 21.01
C GLU A 201 27.70 -7.58 21.26
N ALA A 202 28.34 -8.06 22.32
CA ALA A 202 29.76 -7.79 22.54
C ALA A 202 30.56 -8.41 21.39
N ALA A 203 31.57 -7.70 20.87
CA ALA A 203 32.51 -8.29 19.94
C ALA A 203 33.13 -9.53 20.61
N LEU A 204 33.15 -10.66 19.89
CA LEU A 204 33.98 -11.79 20.30
C LEU A 204 35.43 -11.33 20.11
N ASP A 205 36.11 -11.09 21.23
CA ASP A 205 37.55 -10.77 21.29
C ASP A 205 38.43 -11.85 20.63
#